data_AF-H6RDS0-F1
#
_entry.id   AF-H6RDS0-F1
#
_cell.length_a   1.000
_cell.length_b   1.000
_cell.length_c   1.000
_cell.angle_alpha   90.00
_cell.angle_beta   90.00
_cell.angle_gamma   90.00
#
_symmetry.space_group_name_H-M   'P 1'
#
loop_
_entity.id
_entity.type
_entity.pdbx_description
1 polymer ?
#
loop_
_entity_poly.entity_id
_entity_poly.type
_entity_poly.pdbx_seq_one_letter_code
_entity_poly.pdbx_strand_id
1 'polypeptide(L)' 'MIIERTEDEVIFRLPADTDISSLQRILDYLKYKEAISKSQGTEEQAQELARESKARWWEENKERFIK' A
#
# COMPACT_ATOMS: atom_id res chain seq x y z
N MET A 1 9.58 10.84 -22.31
CA MET A 1 8.65 10.34 -21.27
C MET A 1 7.49 11.29 -21.22
N ILE A 2 6.26 10.81 -21.37
CA ILE A 2 5.05 11.63 -21.44
C ILE A 2 4.02 11.01 -20.51
N ILE A 3 3.32 11.84 -19.75
CA ILE A 3 2.14 11.45 -19.00
C ILE A 3 0.95 12.04 -19.75
N GLU A 4 0.03 11.19 -20.19
CA GLU A 4 -1.18 11.57 -20.90
C GLU A 4 -2.40 11.11 -20.09
N ARG A 5 -3.48 11.90 -20.11
CA ARG A 5 -4.75 11.54 -19.50
C ARG A 5 -5.82 11.54 -20.59
N THR A 6 -6.54 10.44 -20.71
CA THR A 6 -7.69 10.28 -21.60
C THR A 6 -8.99 10.34 -20.79
N GLU A 7 -10.13 10.02 -21.41
CA GLU A 7 -11.42 9.95 -20.73
C GLU A 7 -11.44 8.88 -19.63
N ASP A 8 -10.78 7.74 -19.85
CA ASP A 8 -10.85 6.58 -18.95
C ASP A 8 -9.53 6.24 -18.25
N GLU A 9 -8.37 6.71 -18.75
CA GLU A 9 -7.07 6.24 -18.28
C GLU A 9 -5.98 7.32 -18.18
N VAL A 10 -4.92 7.00 -17.42
CA VAL A 10 -3.68 7.78 -17.36
C VAL A 10 -2.54 6.91 -17.89
N ILE A 11 -1.93 7.34 -19.00
CA ILE A 11 -0.92 6.58 -19.73
C ILE A 11 0.47 7.17 -19.45
N PHE A 12 1.38 6.31 -18.98
CA PHE A 12 2.79 6.63 -18.81
C PHE A 12 3.60 6.05 -19.98
N ARG A 13 4.09 6.90 -20.88
CA ARG A 13 4.96 6.47 -22.01
C ARG A 13 6.44 6.57 -21.60
N LEU A 14 7.10 5.43 -21.51
CA LEU A 14 8.48 5.28 -21.06
C LEU A 14 9.35 4.63 -22.17
N PRO A 15 10.66 4.91 -22.24
CA PRO A 15 11.58 4.20 -23.12
C PRO A 15 11.56 2.68 -22.88
N ALA A 16 11.72 1.88 -23.94
CA ALA A 16 11.61 0.42 -23.87
C ALA A 16 12.68 -0.25 -23.01
N ASP A 17 13.81 0.42 -22.79
CA ASP A 17 14.92 0.01 -21.93
C ASP A 17 14.72 0.39 -20.44
N THR A 18 13.57 0.97 -20.08
CA THR A 18 13.23 1.28 -18.68
C THR A 18 13.05 0.00 -17.88
N ASP A 19 13.74 -0.12 -16.75
CA ASP A 19 13.56 -1.24 -15.84
C ASP A 19 12.15 -1.26 -15.21
N ILE A 20 11.38 -2.27 -15.59
CA ILE A 20 10.00 -2.47 -15.14
C ILE A 20 9.91 -2.99 -13.70
N SER A 21 11.00 -3.51 -13.13
CA SER A 21 10.99 -4.06 -11.76
C SER A 21 10.66 -2.98 -10.72
N SER A 22 11.13 -1.76 -10.96
CA SER A 22 10.85 -0.60 -10.13
C SER A 22 9.46 -0.02 -10.38
N LEU A 23 8.89 -0.21 -11.59
CA LEU A 23 7.54 0.26 -11.94
C LEU A 23 6.44 -0.53 -11.21
N GLN A 24 6.69 -1.80 -10.87
CA GLN A 24 5.75 -2.59 -10.07
C GLN A 24 5.44 -1.92 -8.72
N ARG A 25 6.46 -1.38 -8.04
CA ARG A 25 6.26 -0.65 -6.77
C ARG A 25 5.38 0.58 -6.92
N ILE A 26 5.51 1.29 -8.03
CA ILE A 26 4.68 2.47 -8.34
C ILE A 26 3.23 2.03 -8.58
N LEU A 27 3.03 0.95 -9.35
CA LEU A 27 1.70 0.39 -9.59
C LEU A 27 1.03 -0.05 -8.28
N ASP A 28 1.77 -0.73 -7.39
CA ASP A 28 1.25 -1.17 -6.10
C ASP A 28 0.85 0.01 -5.21
N TYR A 29 1.64 1.09 -5.22
CA TYR A 29 1.30 2.32 -4.50
C TYR A 29 0.04 3.00 -5.06
N LEU A 30 -0.12 3.06 -6.38
CA LEU A 30 -1.32 3.62 -7.01
C LEU A 30 -2.56 2.79 -6.67
N LYS A 31 -2.46 1.45 -6.73
CA LYS A 31 -3.53 0.54 -6.32
C LYS A 31 -3.90 0.71 -4.85
N TYR A 32 -2.91 0.86 -3.97
CA TYR A 32 -3.15 1.15 -2.56
C TYR A 32 -3.94 2.46 -2.40
N LYS A 33 -3.49 3.55 -3.03
CA LYS A 33 -4.17 4.85 -2.99
C LYS A 33 -5.59 4.80 -3.54
N GLU A 34 -5.83 4.04 -4.59
CA GLU A 34 -7.16 3.82 -5.15
C GLU A 34 -8.06 3.04 -4.17
N ALA A 35 -7.55 1.94 -3.61
CA ALA A 35 -8.29 1.12 -2.65
C ALA A 35 -8.71 1.91 -1.40
N ILE A 36 -7.88 2.85 -0.94
CA ILE A 36 -8.18 3.71 0.20
C ILE A 36 -8.82 5.04 -0.19
N SER A 37 -9.10 5.31 -1.47
CA SER A 37 -9.60 6.61 -1.95
C SER A 37 -10.95 7.01 -1.34
N LYS A 38 -11.77 6.02 -0.98
CA LYS A 38 -13.06 6.18 -0.29
C LYS A 38 -12.95 6.02 1.22
N SER A 39 -11.76 5.69 1.74
CA SER A 39 -11.54 5.55 3.18
C SER A 39 -11.61 6.92 3.85
N GLN A 40 -12.38 7.02 4.92
CA GLN A 40 -12.39 8.18 5.81
C GLN A 40 -11.43 8.01 6.99
N GLY A 41 -10.79 6.84 7.10
CA GLY A 41 -9.84 6.53 8.17
C GLY A 41 -8.51 7.23 7.95
N THR A 42 -7.95 7.80 9.00
CA THR A 42 -6.61 8.41 8.97
C THR A 42 -5.52 7.36 9.11
N GLU A 43 -4.29 7.72 8.74
CA GLU A 43 -3.15 6.84 8.91
C GLU A 43 -2.90 6.52 10.39
N GLU A 44 -3.10 7.49 11.28
CA GLU A 44 -2.98 7.32 12.73
C GLU A 44 -3.99 6.29 13.26
N GLN A 45 -5.23 6.30 12.76
CA GLN A 45 -6.24 5.32 13.14
C GLN A 45 -5.87 3.91 12.67
N ALA A 46 -5.31 3.80 11.46
CA ALA A 46 -4.82 2.52 10.95
C ALA A 46 -3.63 1.99 11.77
N GLN A 47 -2.70 2.87 12.15
CA GLN A 47 -1.56 2.53 13.01
C GLN A 47 -2.00 2.10 14.40
N GLU A 48 -2.97 2.79 15.00
CA GLU A 48 -3.50 2.44 16.31
C GLU A 48 -4.18 1.07 16.28
N LEU A 49 -5.01 0.81 15.27
CA LEU A 49 -5.62 -0.51 15.07
C LEU A 49 -4.57 -1.62 14.92
N ALA A 50 -3.50 -1.37 14.17
CA ALA A 50 -2.42 -2.32 13.99
C ALA A 50 -1.67 -2.58 15.30
N ARG A 51 -1.44 -1.54 16.11
CA ARG A 51 -0.78 -1.64 17.43
C ARG A 51 -1.62 -2.46 18.39
N GLU A 52 -2.91 -2.16 18.49
CA GLU A 52 -3.86 -2.89 19.34
C GLU A 52 -3.96 -4.37 18.93
N SER A 53 -4.11 -4.63 17.62
CA SER A 53 -4.19 -5.99 17.09
C SER A 53 -2.95 -6.81 17.41
N LYS A 54 -1.75 -6.24 17.21
CA LYS A 54 -0.48 -6.90 17.52
C LYS A 54 -0.30 -7.12 19.02
N ALA A 55 -0.65 -6.13 19.84
CA ALA A 55 -0.55 -6.23 21.30
C ALA A 55 -1.45 -7.36 21.84
N ARG A 56 -2.72 -7.40 21.38
CA ARG A 56 -3.67 -8.45 21.75
C ARG A 56 -3.18 -9.83 21.32
N TRP A 57 -2.77 -9.97 20.06
CA TRP A 57 -2.24 -11.23 19.56
C TRP A 57 -1.03 -11.70 20.38
N TRP A 58 -0.11 -10.79 20.72
CA TRP A 58 1.05 -11.12 21.53
C TRP A 58 0.65 -11.54 22.94
N GLU A 59 -0.26 -10.83 23.60
CA GLU A 59 -0.74 -11.20 24.93
C GLU A 59 -1.32 -12.62 24.96
N GLU A 60 -2.11 -12.98 23.95
CA GLU A 60 -2.73 -14.30 23.82
C GLU A 60 -1.73 -15.41 23.46
N ASN A 61 -0.60 -15.09 22.81
CA ASN A 61 0.28 -16.10 22.22
C ASN A 61 1.70 -16.13 22.82
N LYS A 62 2.10 -15.15 23.64
CA LYS A 62 3.47 -15.02 24.17
C LYS A 62 3.97 -16.26 24.94
N GLU A 63 3.08 -16.99 25.61
CA GLU A 63 3.41 -18.22 26.35
C GLU A 63 3.95 -19.32 25.43
N ARG A 64 3.63 -19.26 24.14
CA ARG A 64 4.15 -20.21 23.14
C ARG A 64 5.61 -19.91 22.75
N PHE A 65 6.10 -18.71 23.06
CA PHE A 65 7.39 -18.20 22.59
C PHE A 65 8.37 -17.90 23.72
N ILE A 66 7.90 -17.56 24.91
CA ILE A 66 8.73 -17.29 26.09
C ILE A 66 8.72 -18.54 26.99
N LYS A 67 9.88 -19.17 27.16
CA LYS A 67 10.11 -20.31 28.08
C LYS A 67 10.63 -19.85 29.43
#